data_AF-A0A925DFB2-F1
#
_entry.id   AF-A0A925DFB2-F1
#
_cell.length_a   1.000
_cell.length_b   1.000
_cell.length_c   1.000
_cell.angle_alpha   90.00
_cell.angle_beta   90.00
_cell.angle_gamma   90.00
#
_symmetry.space_group_name_H-M   'P 1'
#
loop_
_entity.id
_entity.type
_entity.pdbx_description
1 polymer ?
#
loop_
_entity_poly.entity_id
_entity_poly.type
_entity_poly.pdbx_seq_one_letter_code
_entity_poly.pdbx_strand_id
1 'polypeptide(L)'
;RSILAGIKTAAVINVGTATIGGLIGAGGYGEPILTGIRLADVSLLLQGAVPAALLAVVVQGLFELLERIVVPKGLRLARED
;
A
#
# COMPACT_ATOMS: atom_id res chain seq x y z
N ARG A 1 -14.14 2.23 14.75
CA ARG A 1 -12.81 1.62 14.50
C ARG A 1 -12.83 0.58 13.38
N SER A 2 -13.77 -0.38 13.38
CA SER A 2 -13.77 -1.49 12.39
C SER A 2 -13.80 -1.04 10.92
N ILE A 3 -14.63 -0.04 10.56
CA ILE A 3 -14.68 0.49 9.18
C ILE A 3 -13.35 1.12 8.75
N LEU A 4 -12.73 1.94 9.61
CA LEU A 4 -11.49 2.64 9.29
C LEU A 4 -10.30 1.67 9.18
N ALA A 5 -10.26 0.63 10.03
CA ALA A 5 -9.32 -0.47 9.91
C ALA A 5 -9.51 -1.24 8.59
N GLY A 6 -10.77 -1.47 8.19
CA GLY A 6 -11.10 -2.08 6.90
C GLY A 6 -10.62 -1.24 5.71
N ILE A 7 -10.84 0.08 5.75
CA ILE A 7 -10.38 1.01 4.70
C ILE A 7 -8.85 1.01 4.59
N LYS A 8 -8.12 1.04 5.72
CA LYS A 8 -6.65 0.95 5.74
C LYS A 8 -6.15 -0.31 5.04
N THR A 9 -6.73 -1.47 5.38
CA THR A 9 -6.36 -2.74 4.76
C THR A 9 -6.68 -2.75 3.26
N ALA A 10 -7.88 -2.30 2.87
CA ALA A 10 -8.27 -2.22 1.47
C ALA A 10 -7.35 -1.30 0.65
N ALA A 11 -6.93 -0.16 1.22
CA ALA A 11 -6.01 0.75 0.56
C ALA A 11 -4.64 0.10 0.29
N VAL A 12 -4.07 -0.61 1.27
CA VAL A 12 -2.79 -1.32 1.10
C VAL A 12 -2.92 -2.43 0.05
N ILE A 13 -4.02 -3.18 0.05
CA ILE A 13 -4.29 -4.20 -0.99
C ILE A 13 -4.36 -3.55 -2.37
N ASN A 14 -5.07 -2.43 -2.51
CA ASN A 14 -5.20 -1.72 -3.78
C ASN A 14 -3.87 -1.23 -4.33
N VAL A 15 -2.91 -0.84 -3.48
CA VAL A 15 -1.53 -0.50 -3.93
C VAL A 15 -0.85 -1.73 -4.57
N GLY A 16 -1.00 -2.90 -3.94
CA GLY A 16 -0.52 -4.16 -4.51
C GLY A 16 -1.19 -4.47 -5.85
N THR A 17 -2.52 -4.37 -5.92
CA THR A 17 -3.27 -4.59 -7.16
C THR A 17 -2.90 -3.58 -8.25
N ALA A 18 -2.67 -2.31 -7.91
CA ALA A 18 -2.22 -1.29 -8.87
C ALA A 18 -0.86 -1.62 -9.48
N THR A 19 0.02 -2.31 -8.74
CA THR A 19 1.31 -2.79 -9.26
C THR A 19 1.13 -3.82 -10.37
N ILE A 20 0.06 -4.62 -10.33
CA ILE A 20 -0.32 -5.56 -11.40
C ILE A 20 -0.70 -4.80 -12.70
N GLY A 21 -1.09 -3.53 -12.62
CA GLY A 21 -1.39 -2.68 -13.77
C GLY A 21 -0.25 -2.57 -14.80
N GLY A 22 0.99 -2.80 -14.38
CA GLY A 22 2.13 -2.92 -15.31
C GLY A 22 1.96 -4.03 -16.35
N LEU A 23 1.17 -5.09 -16.06
CA LEU A 23 0.90 -6.18 -17.00
C LEU A 23 0.09 -5.74 -18.23
N ILE A 24 -0.79 -4.76 -18.05
CA ILE A 24 -1.71 -4.28 -19.10
C ILE A 24 -1.22 -3.00 -19.78
N GLY A 25 0.03 -2.60 -19.56
CA GLY A 25 0.61 -1.39 -20.16
C GLY A 25 0.16 -0.08 -19.49
N ALA A 26 -0.42 -0.13 -18.29
CA ALA A 26 -0.75 1.07 -17.52
C ALA A 26 0.50 1.81 -16.98
N GLY A 27 1.68 1.20 -17.08
CA GLY A 27 2.96 1.72 -16.60
C GLY A 27 3.14 1.60 -15.08
N GLY A 28 3.98 2.48 -14.52
CA GLY A 28 4.28 2.52 -13.08
C GLY A 28 5.30 1.47 -12.63
N TYR A 29 5.39 1.26 -11.31
CA TYR A 29 6.39 0.37 -10.69
C TYR A 29 6.24 -1.12 -11.07
N GLY A 30 5.09 -1.53 -11.61
CA GLY A 30 4.88 -2.88 -12.11
C GLY A 30 5.67 -3.21 -13.38
N GLU A 31 6.00 -2.22 -14.19
CA GLU A 31 6.73 -2.42 -15.45
C GLU A 31 8.16 -2.98 -15.21
N PRO A 32 9.02 -2.34 -14.39
CA PRO A 32 10.33 -2.89 -14.06
C PRO A 32 10.28 -4.24 -13.32
N ILE A 33 9.24 -4.50 -12.50
CA ILE A 33 9.06 -5.82 -11.86
C ILE A 33 8.90 -6.91 -12.91
N LEU A 34 7.98 -6.70 -13.86
CA LEU A 34 7.73 -7.67 -14.93
C LEU A 34 8.92 -7.82 -15.85
N THR A 35 9.56 -6.72 -16.23
CA THR A 35 10.73 -6.74 -17.11
C THR A 35 11.90 -7.46 -16.42
N GLY A 36 12.12 -7.24 -15.13
CA GLY A 36 13.08 -8.01 -14.32
C GLY A 36 12.76 -9.51 -14.26
N ILE A 37 11.49 -9.89 -14.08
CA ILE A 37 11.06 -11.30 -14.13
C ILE A 37 11.36 -11.90 -15.50
N ARG A 38 11.02 -11.21 -16.59
CA ARG A 38 11.22 -11.71 -17.97
C ARG A 38 12.69 -11.88 -18.33
N LEU A 39 13.55 -10.98 -17.86
CA LEU A 39 14.98 -10.99 -18.13
C LEU A 39 15.78 -11.80 -17.10
N ALA A 40 15.12 -12.38 -16.09
CA ALA A 40 15.76 -12.99 -14.92
C ALA A 40 16.77 -12.05 -14.23
N ASP A 41 16.51 -10.75 -14.27
CA ASP A 41 17.34 -9.71 -13.66
C ASP A 41 16.71 -9.22 -12.35
N VAL A 42 17.31 -9.66 -11.24
CA VAL A 42 16.86 -9.29 -9.89
C VAL A 42 17.08 -7.79 -9.61
N SER A 43 18.13 -7.19 -10.16
CA SER A 43 18.41 -5.76 -9.99
C SER A 43 17.28 -4.93 -10.61
N LEU A 44 16.83 -5.29 -11.81
CA LEU A 44 15.71 -4.63 -12.48
C LEU A 44 14.38 -4.89 -11.77
N LEU A 45 14.16 -6.11 -11.28
CA LEU A 45 12.98 -6.43 -10.48
C LEU A 45 12.91 -5.56 -9.22
N LEU A 46 14.03 -5.41 -8.50
CA LEU A 46 14.11 -4.61 -7.28
C LEU A 46 13.90 -3.12 -7.53
N GLN A 47 14.30 -2.59 -8.69
CA GLN A 47 14.02 -1.20 -9.08
C GLN A 47 12.52 -0.87 -9.07
N GLY A 48 11.66 -1.85 -9.36
CA GLY A 48 10.21 -1.68 -9.22
C GLY A 48 9.66 -2.12 -7.86
N ALA A 49 10.14 -3.25 -7.35
CA ALA A 49 9.60 -3.85 -6.12
C ALA A 49 9.87 -2.99 -4.87
N VAL A 50 11.07 -2.40 -4.75
CA VAL A 50 11.43 -1.57 -3.59
C VAL A 50 10.56 -0.31 -3.52
N PRO A 51 10.44 0.54 -4.56
CA PRO A 51 9.56 1.70 -4.47
C PRO A 51 8.08 1.35 -4.35
N ALA A 52 7.61 0.23 -4.92
CA ALA A 52 6.24 -0.24 -4.71
C ALA A 52 5.99 -0.63 -3.24
N ALA A 53 6.93 -1.33 -2.60
CA ALA A 53 6.83 -1.68 -1.18
C ALA A 53 6.88 -0.44 -0.29
N LEU A 54 7.76 0.52 -0.59
CA LEU A 54 7.80 1.81 0.12
C LEU A 54 6.49 2.58 -0.02
N LEU A 55 5.90 2.63 -1.21
CA LEU A 55 4.61 3.26 -1.43
C LEU A 55 3.51 2.60 -0.57
N ALA A 56 3.49 1.27 -0.48
CA ALA A 56 2.53 0.55 0.35
C ALA A 56 2.68 0.93 1.84
N VAL A 57 3.92 1.02 2.35
CA VAL A 57 4.20 1.46 3.73
C VAL A 57 3.79 2.91 3.96
N VAL A 58 4.06 3.81 3.01
CA VAL A 58 3.66 5.21 3.07
C VAL A 58 2.14 5.34 3.13
N VAL A 59 1.41 4.61 2.27
CA VAL A 59 -0.05 4.60 2.28
C VAL A 59 -0.58 4.07 3.62
N GLN A 60 0.01 2.99 4.14
CA GLN A 60 -0.37 2.46 5.44
C GLN A 60 -0.17 3.48 6.58
N GLY A 61 0.97 4.18 6.60
CA GLY A 61 1.28 5.22 7.57
C GLY A 61 0.37 6.45 7.43
N LEU A 62 0.01 6.83 6.20
CA LEU A 62 -0.92 7.93 5.95
C LEU A 62 -2.30 7.63 6.54
N PHE A 63 -2.84 6.43 6.33
CA PHE A 63 -4.11 6.04 6.94
C PHE A 63 -4.05 5.99 8.46
N GLU A 64 -2.90 5.61 9.02
CA GLU A 64 -2.69 5.59 10.47
C GLU A 64 -2.63 7.00 11.07
N LEU A 65 -2.04 7.96 10.35
CA LEU A 65 -2.06 9.37 10.71
C LEU A 65 -3.48 9.95 10.58
N LEU A 66 -4.18 9.63 9.49
CA LEU A 66 -5.57 10.05 9.29
C LEU A 66 -6.47 9.52 10.40
N GLU A 67 -6.28 8.28 10.85
CA GLU A 67 -7.00 7.75 12.02
C GLU A 67 -6.76 8.59 13.28
N ARG A 68 -5.53 9.04 13.53
CA ARG A 68 -5.22 9.88 14.70
C ARG A 68 -5.87 11.27 14.64
N ILE A 69 -6.03 11.82 13.44
CA ILE A 69 -6.65 13.14 13.22
C ILE A 69 -8.18 13.03 13.29
N VAL A 70 -8.76 12.06 12.59
CA VAL A 70 -10.22 11.89 12.48
C VAL A 70 -10.82 11.28 13.74
N VAL A 71 -10.06 10.49 14.49
CA VAL A 71 -10.46 9.93 15.78
C VAL A 71 -9.58 10.52 16.89
N PRO A 72 -9.95 11.69 17.45
CA PRO A 72 -9.27 12.23 18.62
C PRO A 72 -9.36 11.23 19.78
N LYS A 73 -8.30 11.15 20.58
CA LYS A 73 -8.16 10.24 21.73
C LYS A 73 -9.29 10.34 22.78
N GLY A 74 -10.13 11.37 22.73
CA GLY A 74 -11.23 11.64 23.67
C GLY A 74 -12.38 10.63 23.63
N LEU A 75 -12.54 9.81 22.59
CA LEU A 75 -13.53 8.74 22.56
C LEU A 75 -13.00 7.36 23.02
N ARG A 76 -11.76 7.30 23.53
CA ARG A 76 -11.11 6.03 23.91
C ARG A 76 -11.47 5.51 25.31
N LEU A 77 -12.31 6.24 26.05
CA LEU A 77 -12.72 5.90 27.43
C LEU A 77 -14.22 5.57 27.59
N ALA A 78 -15.02 5.61 26.53
CA ALA A 78 -16.41 5.18 26.61
C ALA A 78 -16.55 3.83 25.90
N ARG A 79 -16.56 2.77 26.72
CA ARG A 79 -16.88 1.37 26.43
C ARG A 79 -15.68 0.42 26.51
N GLU A 80 -15.25 0.20 27.76
CA GLU A 80 -15.08 -1.16 28.26
C GLU A 80 -16.38 -1.97 28.07
N ASP A 81 -16.20 -3.21 27.61
CA ASP A 81 -16.97 -4.45 27.89
C ASP A 81 -16.76 -5.43 26.72
#